data_AF-A0A358CVY5-F1
#
_entry.id   AF-A0A358CVY5-F1
#
_cell.length_a   1.000
_cell.length_b   1.000
_cell.length_c   1.000
_cell.angle_alpha   90.00
_cell.angle_beta   90.00
_cell.angle_gamma   90.00
#
_symmetry.space_group_name_H-M   'P 1'
#
loop_
_entity.id
_entity.type
_entity.pdbx_description
1 polymer ?
#
loop_
_entity_poly.entity_id
_entity_poly.type
_entity_poly.pdbx_seq_one_letter_code
_entity_poly.pdbx_strand_id
1 'polypeptide(L)'
;MVPVRAGQAGGEIFCSGCGNRLAVPKFGELSRLPLVEEQNSGSHPAWNSSKALVLLGFVAFLVFMAAGVWLRLPTQSPVQAAAIRKQMAKKTNAEIYDAWKNHFSKATVERPQWVVEKRYAQQTYLRQGASWVLLLLSGVGVVCGLIGISGLVRPSR
;
A
#
# COMPACT_ATOMS: atom_id res chain seq x y z
N MET A 1 -43.97 21.33 6.89
CA MET A 1 -44.58 20.41 7.88
C MET A 1 -46.06 20.75 7.96
N VAL A 2 -46.94 19.87 7.46
CA VAL A 2 -48.40 20.08 7.51
C VAL A 2 -48.91 19.37 8.76
N PRO A 3 -49.50 20.07 9.74
CA PRO A 3 -49.97 19.45 10.97
C PRO A 3 -51.24 18.63 10.67
N VAL A 4 -51.12 17.31 10.69
CA VAL A 4 -52.28 16.41 10.58
C VAL A 4 -52.67 15.98 11.99
N ARG A 5 -53.88 16.31 12.43
CA ARG A 5 -54.42 15.81 13.70
C ARG A 5 -54.70 14.31 13.58
N ALA A 6 -54.25 13.52 14.55
CA ALA A 6 -54.60 12.11 14.65
C ALA A 6 -56.14 12.00 14.80
N GLY A 7 -56.81 11.53 13.75
CA GLY A 7 -58.28 11.39 13.72
C GLY A 7 -58.94 11.67 12.37
N GLN A 8 -58.25 12.30 11.40
CA GLN A 8 -58.85 12.56 10.08
C GLN A 8 -58.53 11.44 9.09
N ALA A 9 -59.22 10.31 9.26
CA ALA A 9 -59.23 9.23 8.28
C ALA A 9 -60.40 9.43 7.31
N GLY A 10 -60.08 9.71 6.04
CA GLY A 10 -61.06 10.07 5.02
C GLY A 10 -61.29 11.58 4.94
N GLY A 11 -61.13 12.13 3.74
CA GLY A 11 -61.31 13.55 3.43
C GLY A 11 -60.41 14.00 2.28
N GLU A 12 -60.40 15.30 1.99
CA GLU A 12 -59.46 15.90 1.02
C GLU A 12 -58.45 16.77 1.76
N ILE A 13 -57.16 16.60 1.46
CA ILE A 13 -56.10 17.50 1.91
C ILE A 13 -55.70 18.42 0.76
N PHE A 14 -55.44 19.68 1.08
CA PHE A 14 -54.94 20.64 0.13
C PHE A 14 -53.42 20.54 0.05
N CYS A 15 -52.87 20.34 -1.15
CA CYS A 15 -51.43 20.37 -1.33
C CYS A 15 -50.95 21.83 -1.38
N SER A 16 -50.19 22.23 -0.37
CA SER A 16 -49.61 23.58 -0.29
C SER A 16 -48.56 23.87 -1.37
N GLY A 17 -48.11 22.86 -2.12
CA GLY A 17 -47.13 23.01 -3.19
C GLY A 17 -47.74 23.20 -4.59
N CYS A 18 -48.78 22.42 -4.93
CA CYS A 18 -49.37 22.43 -6.28
C CYS A 18 -50.83 22.90 -6.32
N GLY A 19 -51.44 23.24 -5.18
CA GLY A 19 -52.81 23.74 -5.10
C GLY A 19 -53.90 22.70 -5.37
N ASN A 20 -53.53 21.45 -5.62
CA ASN A 20 -54.48 20.37 -5.86
C ASN A 20 -55.05 19.80 -4.56
N ARG A 21 -56.30 19.34 -4.63
CA ARG A 21 -56.95 18.58 -3.55
C ARG A 21 -56.65 17.09 -3.75
N LEU A 22 -56.02 16.48 -2.76
CA LEU A 22 -55.76 15.04 -2.73
C LEU A 22 -56.72 14.36 -1.76
N ALA A 23 -57.45 13.36 -2.23
CA ALA A 23 -58.26 12.51 -1.37
C ALA A 23 -57.34 11.65 -0.48
N VAL A 24 -57.54 11.72 0.84
CA VAL A 24 -56.87 10.85 1.81
C VAL A 24 -57.70 9.57 1.94
N PRO A 25 -57.15 8.41 1.56
CA PRO A 25 -57.85 7.13 1.65
C PRO A 25 -58.24 6.82 3.10
N LYS A 26 -59.36 6.13 3.29
CA LYS A 26 -59.77 5.68 4.64
C LYS A 26 -58.86 4.55 5.11
N PHE A 27 -58.72 4.38 6.44
CA PHE A 27 -57.87 3.32 7.01
C PHE A 27 -58.22 1.91 6.50
N GLY A 28 -59.49 1.62 6.19
CA GLY A 28 -59.90 0.33 5.62
C GLY A 28 -59.49 0.10 4.16
N GLU A 29 -59.13 1.16 3.43
CA GLU A 29 -58.55 1.08 2.08
C GLU A 29 -57.02 0.97 2.14
N LEU A 30 -56.38 1.63 3.11
CA LEU A 30 -54.96 1.46 3.40
C LEU A 30 -54.61 0.02 3.75
N SER A 31 -55.46 -0.69 4.53
CA SER A 31 -55.25 -2.09 4.88
C SER A 31 -55.39 -3.06 3.69
N ARG A 32 -55.89 -2.59 2.54
CA ARG A 32 -56.01 -3.38 1.31
C ARG A 32 -54.88 -3.10 0.31
N LEU A 33 -54.07 -2.07 0.56
CA LEU A 33 -52.88 -1.86 -0.24
C LEU A 33 -51.90 -2.99 0.07
N PRO A 34 -51.30 -3.62 -0.96
CA PRO A 34 -50.25 -4.59 -0.71
C PRO A 34 -49.15 -3.88 0.10
N LEU A 35 -48.78 -4.44 1.25
CA LEU A 35 -47.56 -4.02 1.91
C LEU A 35 -46.45 -4.28 0.90
N VAL A 36 -45.90 -3.19 0.35
CA VAL A 36 -44.59 -3.27 -0.26
C VAL A 36 -43.68 -3.57 0.90
N GLU A 37 -43.35 -4.86 1.08
CA GLU A 37 -42.25 -5.29 1.92
C GLU A 37 -41.10 -4.34 1.61
N GLU A 38 -40.71 -3.48 2.56
CA GLU A 38 -39.48 -2.74 2.38
C GLU A 38 -38.43 -3.81 2.15
N GLN A 39 -37.88 -3.79 0.94
CA GLN A 39 -36.86 -4.71 0.52
C GLN A 39 -35.70 -4.45 1.48
N ASN A 40 -35.65 -5.27 2.55
CA ASN A 40 -34.53 -5.44 3.45
C ASN A 40 -33.38 -5.97 2.62
N SER A 41 -32.87 -5.08 1.77
CA SER A 41 -31.60 -5.18 1.10
C SER A 41 -30.57 -4.83 2.16
N GLY A 42 -30.46 -5.71 3.15
CA GLY A 42 -29.18 -6.03 3.74
C GLY A 42 -28.29 -6.51 2.59
N SER A 43 -27.82 -5.56 1.78
CA SER A 43 -26.86 -5.81 0.74
C SER A 43 -25.57 -6.13 1.47
N HIS A 44 -25.35 -7.42 1.70
CA HIS A 44 -23.98 -7.88 1.90
C HIS A 44 -23.16 -7.26 0.76
N PRO A 45 -22.11 -6.49 1.07
CA PRO A 45 -21.39 -5.75 0.05
C PRO A 45 -20.87 -6.75 -0.97
N ALA A 46 -21.51 -6.80 -2.14
CA ALA A 46 -21.15 -7.74 -3.19
C ALA A 46 -19.68 -7.50 -3.53
N TRP A 47 -18.87 -8.54 -3.34
CA TRP A 47 -17.45 -8.52 -3.68
C TRP A 47 -17.35 -8.41 -5.20
N ASN A 48 -17.09 -7.20 -5.69
CA ASN A 48 -16.93 -6.95 -7.11
C ASN A 48 -15.46 -7.17 -7.52
N SER A 49 -15.26 -7.61 -8.76
CA SER A 49 -13.92 -7.87 -9.30
C SER A 49 -13.02 -6.62 -9.26
N SER A 50 -13.60 -5.42 -9.27
CA SER A 50 -12.86 -4.16 -9.15
C SER A 50 -12.29 -3.94 -7.74
N LYS A 51 -13.04 -4.21 -6.65
CA LYS A 51 -12.51 -4.20 -5.26
C LYS A 51 -11.37 -5.21 -5.10
N ALA A 52 -11.51 -6.40 -5.69
CA ALA A 52 -10.45 -7.41 -5.65
C ALA A 52 -9.17 -6.91 -6.35
N LEU A 53 -9.33 -6.27 -7.51
CA LEU A 53 -8.21 -5.74 -8.30
C LEU A 53 -7.51 -4.55 -7.62
N VAL A 54 -8.27 -3.67 -6.95
CA VAL A 54 -7.71 -2.59 -6.12
C VAL A 54 -6.90 -3.15 -4.96
N LEU A 55 -7.47 -4.08 -4.19
CA LEU A 55 -6.77 -4.68 -3.05
C LEU A 55 -5.51 -5.42 -3.49
N LEU A 56 -5.59 -6.21 -4.55
CA LEU A 56 -4.44 -6.94 -5.09
C LEU A 56 -3.34 -5.98 -5.57
N GLY A 57 -3.71 -4.88 -6.25
CA GLY A 57 -2.77 -3.87 -6.70
C GLY A 57 -2.04 -3.17 -5.55
N PHE A 58 -2.77 -2.72 -4.53
CA PHE A 58 -2.18 -2.04 -3.37
C PHE A 58 -1.34 -2.98 -2.50
N VAL A 59 -1.79 -4.22 -2.28
CA VAL A 59 -1.02 -5.22 -1.52
C VAL A 59 0.27 -5.56 -2.27
N ALA A 60 0.20 -5.82 -3.57
CA ALA A 60 1.38 -6.06 -4.39
C ALA A 60 2.35 -4.87 -4.35
N PHE A 61 1.84 -3.64 -4.48
CA PHE A 61 2.66 -2.43 -4.38
C PHE A 61 3.40 -2.35 -3.05
N LEU A 62 2.72 -2.52 -1.92
CA LEU A 62 3.32 -2.43 -0.59
C LEU A 62 4.37 -3.52 -0.37
N VAL A 63 4.09 -4.76 -0.76
CA VAL A 63 5.03 -5.88 -0.61
C VAL A 63 6.29 -5.66 -1.44
N PHE A 64 6.13 -5.26 -2.71
CA PHE A 64 7.28 -5.04 -3.60
C PHE A 64 8.10 -3.79 -3.21
N MET A 65 7.44 -2.72 -2.74
CA MET A 65 8.14 -1.55 -2.19
C MET A 65 8.91 -1.90 -0.93
N ALA A 66 8.28 -2.58 0.04
CA ALA A 66 8.93 -2.98 1.28
C ALA A 66 10.14 -3.89 1.02
N ALA A 67 9.98 -4.89 0.16
CA ALA A 67 11.09 -5.76 -0.23
C ALA A 67 12.21 -4.99 -0.96
N GLY A 68 11.85 -4.12 -1.91
CA GLY A 68 12.80 -3.31 -2.66
C GLY A 68 13.62 -2.36 -1.78
N VAL A 69 12.99 -1.72 -0.79
CA VAL A 69 13.66 -0.88 0.21
C VAL A 69 14.53 -1.72 1.15
N TRP A 70 14.02 -2.87 1.60
CA TRP A 70 14.78 -3.76 2.48
C TRP A 70 16.09 -4.23 1.85
N LEU A 71 16.08 -4.54 0.55
CA LEU A 71 17.28 -4.93 -0.20
C LEU A 71 18.33 -3.82 -0.34
N ARG A 72 17.96 -2.55 -0.15
CA ARG A 72 18.88 -1.40 -0.18
C ARG A 72 19.46 -1.05 1.18
N LEU A 73 19.00 -1.67 2.27
CA LEU A 73 19.58 -1.44 3.60
C LEU A 73 21.08 -1.80 3.57
N PRO A 74 21.95 -0.95 4.15
CA PRO A 74 23.38 -1.18 4.13
C PRO A 74 23.70 -2.49 4.83
N THR A 75 24.32 -3.41 4.10
CA THR A 75 24.87 -4.64 4.69
C THR A 75 26.11 -4.31 5.50
N GLN A 76 26.35 -5.07 6.57
CA GLN A 76 27.58 -4.94 7.36
C GLN A 76 28.78 -5.08 6.41
N SER A 77 29.64 -4.07 6.40
CA SER A 77 30.84 -4.08 5.57
C SER A 77 31.76 -5.22 6.02
N PRO A 78 32.38 -5.96 5.09
CA PRO A 78 33.32 -7.03 5.44
C PRO A 78 34.53 -6.47 6.21
N VAL A 79 34.85 -5.19 6.01
CA VAL A 79 35.88 -4.47 6.75
C VAL A 79 35.27 -3.86 8.01
N GLN A 80 35.58 -4.44 9.17
CA GLN A 80 35.19 -3.89 10.46
C GLN A 80 36.22 -2.82 10.90
N ALA A 81 36.05 -1.60 10.41
CA ALA A 81 36.95 -0.48 10.74
C ALA A 81 37.12 -0.27 12.26
N ALA A 82 36.06 -0.49 13.05
CA ALA A 82 36.13 -0.39 14.50
C ALA A 82 37.01 -1.48 15.15
N ALA A 83 36.97 -2.71 14.62
CA ALA A 83 37.83 -3.79 15.09
C ALA A 83 39.30 -3.53 14.74
N ILE A 84 39.57 -3.05 13.53
CA ILE A 84 40.91 -2.66 13.08
C ILE A 84 41.45 -1.54 13.99
N ARG A 85 40.67 -0.48 14.24
CA ARG A 85 41.07 0.62 15.14
C ARG A 85 41.37 0.12 16.56
N LYS A 86 40.56 -0.78 17.11
CA LYS A 86 40.82 -1.39 18.43
C LYS A 86 42.10 -2.20 18.48
N GLN A 87 42.44 -2.92 17.40
CA GLN A 87 43.70 -3.66 17.31
C GLN A 87 44.89 -2.72 17.13
N MET A 88 44.74 -1.65 16.34
CA MET A 88 45.78 -0.65 16.12
C MET A 88 46.11 0.14 17.38
N ALA A 89 45.11 0.45 18.21
CA ALA A 89 45.32 1.14 19.50
C ALA A 89 46.16 0.33 20.51
N LYS A 90 46.29 -0.99 20.33
CA LYS A 90 47.11 -1.85 21.18
C LYS A 90 48.55 -2.02 20.69
N LYS A 91 48.85 -1.59 19.47
CA LYS A 91 50.16 -1.74 18.83
C LYS A 91 51.03 -0.50 19.08
N THR A 92 52.33 -0.71 19.24
CA THR A 92 53.29 0.39 19.39
C THR A 92 53.65 0.99 18.02
N ASN A 93 54.03 2.27 17.99
CA ASN A 93 54.41 2.95 16.74
C ASN A 93 55.57 2.25 15.99
N ALA A 94 56.48 1.61 16.72
CA ALA A 94 57.58 0.83 16.13
C ALA A 94 57.06 -0.39 15.36
N GLU A 95 56.14 -1.17 15.95
CA GLU A 95 55.53 -2.32 15.26
C GLU A 95 54.70 -1.90 14.03
N ILE A 96 54.02 -0.75 14.12
CA ILE A 96 53.26 -0.19 12.98
C ILE A 96 54.23 0.21 11.85
N TYR A 97 55.34 0.86 12.20
CA TYR A 97 56.36 1.26 11.24
C TYR A 97 57.05 0.06 10.59
N ASP A 98 57.39 -0.97 11.36
CA ASP A 98 57.98 -2.20 10.83
C ASP A 98 57.02 -2.96 9.92
N ALA A 99 55.75 -3.08 10.29
CA ALA A 99 54.73 -3.68 9.43
C ALA A 99 54.55 -2.89 8.12
N TRP A 100 54.53 -1.56 8.20
CA TRP A 100 54.49 -0.69 7.02
C TRP A 100 55.72 -0.88 6.13
N LYS A 101 56.91 -0.83 6.72
CA LYS A 101 58.17 -0.94 6.01
C LYS A 101 58.35 -2.31 5.36
N ASN A 102 57.90 -3.39 6.00
CA ASN A 102 58.09 -4.75 5.49
C ASN A 102 56.98 -5.21 4.54
N HIS A 103 55.76 -4.68 4.61
CA HIS A 103 54.65 -5.12 3.75
C HIS A 103 54.15 -4.07 2.75
N PHE A 104 54.22 -2.78 3.08
CA PHE A 104 53.59 -1.74 2.28
C PHE A 104 54.59 -0.85 1.54
N SER A 105 55.84 -0.76 1.99
CA SER A 105 56.84 0.12 1.35
C SER A 105 57.29 -0.34 -0.05
N LYS A 106 57.15 -1.64 -0.35
CA LYS A 106 57.57 -2.25 -1.64
C LYS A 106 56.40 -2.62 -2.55
N ALA A 107 55.16 -2.46 -2.09
CA ALA A 107 53.98 -2.82 -2.87
C ALA A 107 53.62 -1.66 -3.81
N THR A 108 53.89 -1.83 -5.10
CA THR A 108 53.33 -0.96 -6.15
C THR A 108 51.80 -1.00 -6.04
N VAL A 109 51.14 0.16 -6.09
CA VAL A 109 49.75 0.36 -5.68
C VAL A 109 48.75 -0.20 -6.72
N GLU A 110 48.78 -1.50 -6.94
CA GLU A 110 47.65 -2.26 -7.45
C GLU A 110 47.23 -3.21 -6.34
N ARG A 111 46.17 -2.86 -5.61
CA ARG A 111 45.58 -3.74 -4.60
C ARG A 111 44.61 -4.68 -5.32
N PRO A 112 44.96 -5.96 -5.58
CA PRO A 112 43.98 -6.90 -6.08
C PRO A 112 42.86 -7.02 -5.03
N GLN A 113 41.62 -6.78 -5.46
CA GLN A 113 40.46 -6.95 -4.58
C GLN A 113 40.45 -8.38 -4.04
N TRP A 114 40.39 -8.50 -2.71
CA TRP A 114 40.40 -9.79 -2.05
C TRP A 114 39.15 -10.58 -2.44
N VAL A 115 39.20 -11.92 -2.42
CA VAL A 115 38.06 -12.77 -2.85
C VAL A 115 36.77 -12.42 -2.09
N VAL A 116 36.89 -12.06 -0.81
CA VAL A 116 35.77 -11.61 0.03
C VAL A 116 35.19 -10.26 -0.41
N GLU A 117 36.03 -9.33 -0.86
CA GLU A 117 35.60 -8.02 -1.38
C GLU A 117 34.89 -8.18 -2.73
N LYS A 118 35.40 -9.05 -3.60
CA LYS A 118 34.75 -9.37 -4.88
C LYS A 118 33.37 -10.00 -4.67
N ARG A 119 33.25 -10.98 -3.77
CA ARG A 119 31.95 -11.59 -3.42
C ARG A 119 30.97 -10.57 -2.85
N TYR A 120 31.45 -9.70 -1.97
CA TYR A 120 30.63 -8.64 -1.38
C TYR A 120 30.16 -7.63 -2.45
N ALA A 121 31.05 -7.17 -3.33
CA ALA A 121 30.72 -6.27 -4.42
C ALA A 121 29.69 -6.90 -5.37
N GLN A 122 29.88 -8.18 -5.73
CA GLN A 122 28.96 -8.92 -6.58
C GLN A 122 27.59 -9.11 -5.91
N GLN A 123 27.55 -9.45 -4.62
CA GLN A 123 26.31 -9.57 -3.86
C GLN A 123 25.58 -8.24 -3.74
N THR A 124 26.30 -7.15 -3.53
CA THR A 124 25.74 -5.79 -3.45
C THR A 124 25.12 -5.40 -4.79
N TYR A 125 25.84 -5.64 -5.89
CA TYR A 125 25.36 -5.38 -7.24
C TYR A 125 24.08 -6.17 -7.56
N LEU A 126 24.06 -7.48 -7.26
CA LEU A 126 22.88 -8.32 -7.45
C LEU A 126 21.69 -7.86 -6.62
N ARG A 127 21.91 -7.50 -5.35
CA ARG A 127 20.85 -6.96 -4.48
C ARG A 127 20.31 -5.63 -4.99
N GLN A 128 21.18 -4.77 -5.50
CA GLN A 128 20.80 -3.48 -6.06
C GLN A 128 20.01 -3.65 -7.36
N GLY A 129 20.40 -4.57 -8.23
CA GLY A 129 19.64 -4.97 -9.41
C GLY A 129 18.27 -5.54 -9.07
N ALA A 130 18.21 -6.49 -8.13
CA ALA A 130 16.96 -7.08 -7.66
C ALA A 130 16.02 -6.03 -7.03
N SER A 131 16.56 -5.10 -6.25
CA SER A 131 15.81 -3.97 -5.68
C SER A 131 15.18 -3.12 -6.78
N TRP A 132 15.94 -2.77 -7.83
CA TRP A 132 15.41 -2.02 -8.96
C TRP A 132 14.26 -2.75 -9.66
N VAL A 133 14.40 -4.05 -9.90
CA VAL A 133 13.33 -4.86 -10.51
C VAL A 133 12.07 -4.84 -9.64
N LEU A 134 12.20 -5.03 -8.32
CA LEU A 134 11.06 -5.01 -7.40
C LEU A 134 10.37 -3.64 -7.36
N LEU A 135 11.13 -2.55 -7.37
CA LEU A 135 10.58 -1.19 -7.39
C LEU A 135 9.91 -0.83 -8.72
N LEU A 136 10.40 -1.37 -9.85
CA LEU A 136 9.70 -1.23 -11.12
C LEU A 136 8.40 -2.04 -11.12
N LEU A 137 8.43 -3.25 -10.56
CA LEU A 137 7.26 -4.12 -10.44
C LEU A 137 6.18 -3.51 -9.52
N SER A 138 6.58 -2.80 -8.46
CA SER A 138 5.61 -2.09 -7.62
C SER A 138 4.85 -1.03 -8.41
N GLY A 139 5.48 -0.37 -9.39
CA GLY A 139 4.79 0.55 -10.31
C GLY A 139 3.62 -0.11 -11.05
N VAL A 140 3.75 -1.37 -11.45
CA VAL A 140 2.67 -2.14 -12.08
C VAL A 140 1.48 -2.34 -11.12
N GLY A 141 1.76 -2.58 -9.84
CA GLY A 141 0.74 -2.68 -8.80
C GLY A 141 -0.11 -1.41 -8.66
N VAL A 142 0.53 -0.24 -8.77
CA VAL A 142 -0.18 1.06 -8.78
C VAL A 142 -1.08 1.19 -9.99
N VAL A 143 -0.60 0.82 -11.19
CA VAL A 143 -1.39 0.87 -12.43
C VAL A 143 -2.62 -0.02 -12.32
N CYS A 144 -2.47 -1.26 -11.84
CA CYS A 144 -3.63 -2.14 -11.58
C CYS A 144 -4.59 -1.53 -10.56
N GLY A 145 -4.08 -0.96 -9.46
CA GLY A 145 -4.91 -0.27 -8.47
C GLY A 145 -5.74 0.87 -9.06
N LEU A 146 -5.13 1.71 -9.90
CA LEU A 146 -5.81 2.81 -10.59
C LEU A 146 -6.88 2.34 -11.59
N ILE A 147 -6.62 1.25 -12.32
CA ILE A 147 -7.62 0.62 -13.21
C ILE A 147 -8.81 0.12 -12.39
N GLY A 148 -8.56 -0.54 -11.25
CA GLY A 148 -9.61 -1.00 -10.35
C GLY A 148 -10.47 0.14 -9.79
N ILE A 149 -9.84 1.26 -9.39
CA ILE A 149 -10.55 2.48 -8.94
C ILE A 149 -11.41 3.05 -10.07
N SER A 150 -10.88 3.11 -11.29
CA SER A 150 -11.61 3.60 -12.46
C SER A 150 -12.84 2.73 -12.78
N GLY A 151 -12.72 1.41 -12.56
CA GLY A 151 -13.83 0.45 -12.64
C GLY A 151 -14.85 0.54 -11.50
N LEU A 152 -14.48 1.11 -10.34
CA LEU A 152 -15.43 1.42 -9.26
C LEU A 152 -16.21 2.71 -9.52
N VAL A 153 -15.58 3.70 -10.18
CA VAL A 153 -16.19 5.01 -10.46
C VAL A 153 -17.17 4.94 -11.63
N ARG A 154 -17.06 3.96 -12.54
CA ARG A 154 -18.06 3.76 -13.61
C ARG A 154 -19.33 3.13 -13.00
N PRO A 155 -20.45 3.88 -12.85
CA PRO A 155 -21.69 3.28 -12.40
C PRO A 155 -22.13 2.25 -13.44
N SER A 156 -22.48 1.05 -12.97
CA SER A 156 -23.16 0.02 -13.77
C SER A 156 -24.38 0.68 -14.42
N ARG A 157 -24.36 0.78 -15.75
CA ARG A 157 -25.49 1.24 -16.55
C ARG A 157 -26.36 0.06 -16.92
#